data_AF-A0AAD9SNZ2-F1
#
_entry.id   AF-A0AAD9SNZ2-F1
#
_cell.length_a   1.000
_cell.length_b   1.000
_cell.length_c   1.000
_cell.angle_alpha   90.00
_cell.angle_beta   90.00
_cell.angle_gamma   90.00
#
_symmetry.space_group_name_H-M   'P 1'
#
loop_
_entity.id
_entity.type
_entity.pdbx_description
1 polymer ?
#
loop_
_entity_poly.entity_id
_entity_poly.type
_entity_poly.pdbx_seq_one_letter_code
_entity_poly.pdbx_strand_id
1 'polypeptide(L)'
;MVYYIKQRFASSIPMSALMDQDQKVGNSKTVTTTLINRLVNTAEGVFLWLRLAVDDILDEAQDGAASVADTLKHFESLGLEEPDLEIMYSRILDKTPAQFRKQAYIMLELVLRSYVPISTYDFWLAESCARCQKLEDCLDEMPVKALVSQELFDTLHFGPDVPLRYATEQVLTPPVDSQERRLRSRCRGLLERSQADQPRDGKGSEHVVKFMHRSVKEFLIKTGMHARWAERTSVTENGYTFLAKYGLAQLTVERRRYYDPLHLAGQIVYKTMPAWFYYLHYFSMAEATTGTSQKSLLDSATEAFAPSQNEDEDIFGLYGSALSFGVVTNLLLYVRESLVNDDTGIAAELLGQQNLEINTLLHDVVRGTVKSRCYLPGDPDRAITYSAFGGSFPVNDLTQMANLLLENGANMDSVFVGYTPFQLLLSASEESYRGVGKAWQTSPIALVRVFLKHGQHPDSTLNMSKTDITPALHLCDSTMASILLKSGASVNSLDSVGLTALDVAFGARGNIFNVEYPATAKEAYNLILLLLRHGGRVTEAGILSLPKFHKALFRSSRYSRKTVDPRVLKPPRMEGL
;
A
#
# COMPACT_ATOMS: atom_id res chain seq x y z
N MET A 1 26.05 10.39 -29.07
CA MET A 1 25.03 11.33 -29.56
C MET A 1 24.95 11.38 -31.07
N VAL A 2 25.98 11.85 -31.80
CA VAL A 2 25.99 11.89 -33.27
C VAL A 2 25.58 10.56 -33.92
N TYR A 3 26.16 9.45 -33.46
CA TYR A 3 25.83 8.11 -33.97
C TYR A 3 24.33 7.78 -33.82
N TYR A 4 23.76 8.07 -32.64
CA TYR A 4 22.34 7.83 -32.35
C TYR A 4 21.44 8.64 -33.30
N ILE A 5 21.73 9.93 -33.51
CA ILE A 5 20.92 10.78 -34.39
C ILE A 5 20.98 10.25 -35.83
N LYS A 6 22.18 9.93 -36.34
CA LYS A 6 22.34 9.36 -37.68
C LYS A 6 21.57 8.06 -37.85
N GLN A 7 21.64 7.17 -36.86
CA GLN A 7 20.92 5.90 -36.88
C GLN A 7 19.40 6.11 -36.87
N ARG A 8 18.90 7.04 -36.05
CA ARG A 8 17.46 7.34 -35.98
C ARG A 8 16.95 8.03 -37.24
N PHE A 9 17.69 8.98 -37.79
CA PHE A 9 17.33 9.64 -39.04
C PHE A 9 17.31 8.65 -40.21
N ALA A 10 18.28 7.74 -40.29
CA ALA A 10 18.30 6.68 -41.31
C ALA A 10 17.11 5.71 -41.18
N SER A 11 16.55 5.53 -39.98
CA SER A 11 15.37 4.67 -39.78
C SER A 11 14.05 5.30 -40.23
N SER A 12 14.04 6.59 -40.57
CA SER A 12 12.85 7.30 -41.03
C SER A 12 12.94 7.55 -42.53
N ILE A 13 11.93 7.09 -43.29
CA ILE A 13 11.88 7.24 -44.76
C ILE A 13 12.12 8.69 -45.22
N PRO A 14 11.40 9.71 -44.69
CA PRO A 14 11.63 11.09 -45.13
C PRO A 14 13.03 11.61 -44.79
N MET A 15 13.61 11.23 -43.65
CA MET A 15 14.96 11.68 -43.26
C MET A 15 16.09 10.90 -43.94
N SER A 16 15.89 9.62 -44.27
CA SER A 16 16.84 8.82 -45.03
C SER A 16 16.95 9.33 -46.46
N ALA A 17 15.81 9.61 -47.12
CA ALA A 17 15.80 10.20 -48.47
C ALA A 17 16.55 11.54 -48.51
N LEU A 18 16.48 12.29 -47.41
CA LEU A 18 17.20 13.54 -47.23
C LEU A 18 18.70 13.34 -47.05
N MET A 19 19.10 12.39 -46.21
CA MET A 19 20.51 12.01 -46.01
C MET A 19 21.14 11.54 -47.33
N ASP A 20 20.39 10.80 -48.14
CA ASP A 20 20.83 10.34 -49.47
C ASP A 20 20.96 11.49 -50.49
N GLN A 21 20.09 12.50 -50.42
CA GLN A 21 20.22 13.73 -51.21
C GLN A 21 21.46 14.52 -50.80
N ASP A 22 21.68 14.71 -49.51
CA ASP A 22 22.84 15.43 -48.97
C ASP A 22 24.17 14.74 -49.32
N GLN A 23 24.19 13.40 -49.36
CA GLN A 23 25.37 12.63 -49.72
C GLN A 23 25.73 12.76 -51.22
N LYS A 24 24.74 12.97 -52.10
CA LYS A 24 24.93 13.20 -53.54
C LYS A 24 25.46 14.60 -53.89
N VAL A 25 25.20 15.59 -53.04
CA VAL A 25 25.62 16.99 -53.28
C VAL A 25 27.11 17.22 -52.93
N GLY A 26 27.78 16.25 -52.27
CA GLY A 26 29.24 16.23 -52.10
C GLY A 26 29.82 17.37 -51.24
N ASN A 27 28.97 18.16 -50.58
CA ASN A 27 29.39 19.35 -49.84
C ASN A 27 29.56 19.02 -48.34
N SER A 28 30.67 19.42 -47.73
CA SER A 28 30.99 19.06 -46.33
C SER A 28 30.09 19.74 -45.26
N LYS A 29 29.25 20.70 -45.65
CA LYS A 29 28.28 21.41 -44.79
C LYS A 29 26.85 21.16 -45.29
N THR A 30 26.39 19.92 -45.22
CA THR A 30 25.01 19.58 -45.55
C THR A 30 24.05 20.05 -44.45
N VAL A 31 22.78 20.26 -44.82
CA VAL A 31 21.74 20.73 -43.89
C VAL A 31 21.55 19.72 -42.75
N THR A 32 21.63 18.42 -43.04
CA THR A 32 21.60 17.37 -42.04
C THR A 32 22.77 17.44 -41.05
N THR A 33 23.98 17.75 -41.53
CA THR A 33 25.17 17.89 -40.67
C THR A 33 25.03 19.09 -39.74
N THR A 34 24.48 20.21 -40.23
CA THR A 34 24.19 21.39 -39.40
C THR A 34 23.16 21.09 -38.31
N LEU A 35 22.06 20.41 -38.65
CA LEU A 35 21.03 20.01 -37.69
C LEU A 35 21.60 19.06 -36.61
N ILE A 36 22.37 18.05 -37.03
CA ILE A 36 23.03 17.12 -36.10
C ILE A 36 23.95 17.86 -35.14
N ASN A 37 24.82 18.74 -35.65
CA ASN A 37 25.76 19.49 -34.81
C ASN A 37 25.02 20.41 -33.85
N ARG A 38 23.95 21.07 -34.29
CA ARG A 38 23.12 21.92 -33.42
C ARG A 38 22.47 21.11 -32.31
N LEU A 39 21.80 20.01 -32.64
CA LEU A 39 21.19 19.12 -31.65
C LEU A 39 22.19 18.61 -30.60
N VAL A 40 23.40 18.23 -31.03
CA VAL A 40 24.45 17.74 -30.13
C VAL A 40 24.97 18.86 -29.22
N ASN A 41 25.21 20.06 -29.78
CA ASN A 41 25.70 21.20 -29.02
C ASN A 41 24.65 21.68 -28.00
N THR A 42 23.40 21.83 -28.42
CA THR A 42 22.28 22.24 -27.56
C THR A 42 21.99 21.22 -26.47
N ALA A 43 22.17 19.93 -26.72
CA ALA A 43 21.92 18.91 -25.71
C ALA A 43 22.84 19.04 -24.49
N GLU A 44 24.01 19.70 -24.60
CA GLU A 44 24.98 19.89 -23.50
C GLU A 44 25.30 18.60 -22.71
N GLY A 45 25.28 17.44 -23.38
CA GLY A 45 25.48 16.14 -22.72
C GLY A 45 24.22 15.47 -22.15
N VAL A 46 23.07 16.14 -22.15
CA VAL A 46 21.76 15.60 -21.74
C VAL A 46 21.17 14.70 -22.84
N PHE A 47 21.57 13.43 -22.85
CA PHE A 47 21.13 12.46 -23.86
C PHE A 47 19.60 12.28 -23.95
N LEU A 48 18.90 12.37 -22.81
CA LEU A 48 17.45 12.25 -22.77
C LEU A 48 16.76 13.36 -23.55
N TRP A 49 17.22 14.60 -23.38
CA TRP A 49 16.72 15.75 -24.12
C TRP A 49 16.94 15.54 -25.62
N LEU A 50 18.14 15.09 -26.00
CA LEU A 50 18.47 14.79 -27.40
C LEU A 50 17.53 13.74 -28.00
N ARG A 51 17.27 12.66 -27.26
CA ARG A 51 16.34 11.60 -27.69
C ARG A 51 14.95 12.16 -27.95
N LEU A 52 14.42 12.96 -27.03
CA LEU A 52 13.08 13.57 -27.17
C LEU A 52 13.02 14.57 -28.32
N ALA A 53 14.05 15.41 -28.49
CA ALA A 53 14.15 16.36 -29.59
C ALA A 53 14.16 15.65 -30.95
N VAL A 54 14.94 14.58 -31.07
CA VAL A 54 15.04 13.77 -32.30
C VAL A 54 13.71 13.08 -32.60
N ASP A 55 13.07 12.48 -31.61
CA ASP A 55 11.78 11.80 -31.80
C ASP A 55 10.68 12.80 -32.22
N ASP A 56 10.67 14.00 -31.64
CA ASP A 56 9.71 15.06 -32.01
C ASP A 56 9.93 15.60 -33.44
N ILE A 57 11.20 15.76 -33.86
CA ILE A 57 11.55 16.10 -35.25
C ILE A 57 11.07 15.01 -36.22
N LEU A 58 11.25 13.74 -35.85
CA LEU A 58 10.88 12.61 -36.69
C LEU A 58 9.37 12.45 -36.83
N ASP A 59 8.61 12.67 -35.75
CA ASP A 59 7.15 12.64 -35.78
C ASP A 59 6.62 13.75 -36.72
N GLU A 60 7.18 14.97 -36.66
CA GLU A 60 6.77 16.09 -37.53
C GLU A 60 7.11 15.84 -39.02
N ALA A 61 8.25 15.19 -39.29
CA ALA A 61 8.66 14.82 -40.64
C ALA A 61 7.73 13.75 -41.27
N GLN A 62 7.05 12.94 -40.44
CA GLN A 62 6.11 11.90 -40.91
C GLN A 62 4.73 12.46 -41.28
N ASP A 63 4.29 13.55 -40.64
CA ASP A 63 2.98 14.18 -40.90
C ASP A 63 2.95 14.99 -42.22
N GLY A 64 4.01 14.94 -43.04
CA GLY A 64 4.06 15.45 -44.41
C GLY A 64 4.20 16.97 -44.54
N ALA A 65 4.47 17.68 -43.44
CA ALA A 65 4.31 19.13 -43.38
C ALA A 65 5.59 19.98 -43.57
N ALA A 66 6.80 19.40 -43.69
CA ALA A 66 8.01 20.22 -43.60
C ALA A 66 9.13 19.83 -44.58
N SER A 67 9.60 20.81 -45.36
CA SER A 67 10.96 20.76 -45.90
C SER A 67 11.97 20.87 -44.74
N VAL A 68 13.24 20.53 -44.95
CA VAL A 68 14.29 20.63 -43.90
C VAL A 68 14.43 22.04 -43.34
N ALA A 69 14.17 23.05 -44.17
CA ALA A 69 14.15 24.44 -43.74
C ALA A 69 13.01 24.70 -42.76
N ASP A 70 11.87 24.03 -42.93
CA ASP A 70 10.74 24.10 -42.01
C ASP A 70 11.02 23.29 -40.74
N THR A 71 11.75 22.18 -40.81
CA THR A 71 12.22 21.42 -39.63
C THR A 71 13.23 22.22 -38.80
N LEU A 72 14.15 22.95 -39.45
CA LEU A 72 15.11 23.85 -38.80
C LEU A 72 14.45 25.11 -38.24
N LYS A 73 13.54 25.74 -38.99
CA LYS A 73 12.70 26.84 -38.49
C LYS A 73 11.83 26.37 -37.35
N HIS A 74 11.34 25.13 -37.39
CA HIS A 74 10.61 24.54 -36.28
C HIS A 74 11.55 24.46 -35.07
N PHE A 75 12.70 23.79 -35.18
CA PHE A 75 13.71 23.73 -34.12
C PHE A 75 14.03 25.11 -33.51
N GLU A 76 14.14 26.15 -34.32
CA GLU A 76 14.32 27.55 -33.89
C GLU A 76 13.08 28.15 -33.21
N SER A 77 11.89 27.96 -33.79
CA SER A 77 10.61 28.45 -33.24
C SER A 77 10.20 27.80 -31.91
N LEU A 78 10.81 26.66 -31.59
CA LEU A 78 10.49 25.86 -30.42
C LEU A 78 11.15 26.33 -29.13
N GLY A 79 11.98 27.37 -29.20
CA GLY A 79 12.68 27.89 -28.01
C GLY A 79 13.60 26.85 -27.36
N LEU A 80 14.05 25.86 -28.14
CA LEU A 80 14.98 24.80 -27.73
C LEU A 80 16.42 25.33 -27.62
N GLU A 81 16.60 26.60 -27.27
CA GLU A 81 17.92 27.22 -27.15
C GLU A 81 18.66 26.73 -25.90
N GLU A 82 17.92 26.24 -24.91
CA GLU A 82 18.44 25.63 -23.68
C GLU A 82 17.90 24.20 -23.49
N PRO A 83 18.72 23.26 -22.96
CA PRO A 83 18.32 21.87 -22.73
C PRO A 83 17.39 21.73 -21.50
N ASP A 84 16.16 22.25 -21.59
CA ASP A 84 15.15 22.10 -20.54
C ASP A 84 14.22 20.90 -20.82
N LEU A 85 14.31 19.89 -19.96
CA LEU A 85 13.46 18.71 -20.00
C LEU A 85 12.00 19.02 -19.63
N GLU A 86 11.74 19.98 -18.75
CA GLU A 86 10.36 20.35 -18.34
C GLU A 86 9.58 21.00 -19.48
N ILE A 87 10.24 21.84 -20.29
CA ILE A 87 9.68 22.41 -21.53
C ILE A 87 9.37 21.29 -22.52
N MET A 88 10.31 20.36 -22.71
CA MET A 88 10.10 19.20 -23.59
C MET A 88 8.93 18.33 -23.15
N TYR A 89 8.84 17.99 -21.85
CA TYR A 89 7.71 17.20 -21.33
C TYR A 89 6.38 17.93 -21.48
N SER A 90 6.34 19.23 -21.16
CA SER A 90 5.14 20.06 -21.34
C SER A 90 4.65 20.02 -22.79
N ARG A 91 5.57 20.16 -23.73
CA ARG A 91 5.26 20.16 -25.16
C ARG A 91 4.80 18.79 -25.65
N ILE A 92 5.44 17.72 -25.21
CA ILE A 92 5.02 16.34 -25.51
C ILE A 92 3.57 16.12 -25.07
N LEU A 93 3.22 16.57 -23.86
CA LEU A 93 1.85 16.47 -23.34
C LEU A 93 0.86 17.34 -24.14
N ASP A 94 1.23 18.56 -24.54
CA ASP A 94 0.33 19.43 -25.33
C ASP A 94 0.10 18.89 -26.76
N LYS A 95 1.11 18.25 -27.35
CA LYS A 95 1.03 17.58 -28.67
C LYS A 95 0.23 16.28 -28.66
N THR A 96 -0.19 15.77 -27.49
CA THR A 96 -1.07 14.59 -27.44
C THR A 96 -2.42 14.92 -28.12
N PRO A 97 -2.83 14.16 -29.17
CA PRO A 97 -4.07 14.41 -29.89
C PRO A 97 -5.27 14.42 -28.95
N ALA A 98 -6.23 15.32 -29.17
CA ALA A 98 -7.37 15.53 -28.28
C ALA A 98 -8.12 14.24 -27.94
N GLN A 99 -8.36 13.39 -28.95
CA GLN A 99 -9.01 12.08 -28.81
C GLN A 99 -8.27 11.08 -27.90
N PHE A 100 -6.96 11.25 -27.70
CA PHE A 100 -6.14 10.37 -26.87
C PHE A 100 -5.80 10.96 -25.50
N ARG A 101 -6.09 12.25 -25.24
CA ARG A 101 -5.70 12.92 -23.98
C ARG A 101 -6.25 12.21 -22.75
N LYS A 102 -7.53 11.84 -22.74
CA LYS A 102 -8.14 11.10 -21.62
C LYS A 102 -7.45 9.75 -21.40
N GLN A 103 -7.11 9.03 -22.47
CA GLN A 103 -6.46 7.73 -22.33
C GLN A 103 -5.00 7.86 -21.91
N ALA A 104 -4.28 8.84 -22.46
CA ALA A 104 -2.93 9.18 -22.02
C ALA A 104 -2.91 9.58 -20.54
N TYR A 105 -3.96 10.28 -20.08
CA TYR A 105 -4.08 10.72 -18.69
C TYR A 105 -4.11 9.50 -17.77
N ILE A 106 -5.02 8.58 -18.05
CA ILE A 106 -5.17 7.31 -17.33
C ILE A 106 -3.83 6.56 -17.31
N MET A 107 -3.20 6.36 -18.47
CA MET A 107 -1.94 5.63 -18.57
C MET A 107 -0.82 6.24 -17.73
N LEU A 108 -0.64 7.56 -17.80
CA LEU A 108 0.38 8.26 -17.03
C LEU A 108 0.09 8.18 -15.53
N GLU A 109 -1.17 8.40 -15.12
CA GLU A 109 -1.60 8.30 -13.73
C GLU A 109 -1.43 6.89 -13.14
N LEU A 110 -1.74 5.83 -13.90
CA LEU A 110 -1.55 4.45 -13.46
C LEU A 110 -0.09 4.18 -13.08
N VAL A 111 0.85 4.57 -13.94
CA VAL A 111 2.30 4.39 -13.66
C VAL A 111 2.80 5.37 -12.61
N LEU A 112 2.23 6.56 -12.54
CA LEU A 112 2.60 7.58 -11.55
C LEU A 112 2.27 7.15 -10.12
N ARG A 113 1.07 6.56 -9.94
CA ARG A 113 0.48 6.24 -8.65
C ARG A 113 0.65 4.77 -8.24
N SER A 114 1.11 3.91 -9.14
CA SER A 114 1.42 2.52 -8.77
C SER A 114 2.56 2.48 -7.75
N TYR A 115 2.35 1.70 -6.69
CA TYR A 115 3.32 1.56 -5.60
C TYR A 115 4.57 0.79 -6.06
N VAL A 116 4.37 -0.22 -6.91
CA VAL A 116 5.42 -1.00 -7.58
C VAL A 116 5.32 -0.78 -9.10
N PRO A 117 6.39 -1.06 -9.87
CA PRO A 117 6.29 -1.16 -11.32
C PRO A 117 5.13 -2.08 -11.71
N ILE A 118 4.19 -1.54 -12.46
CA ILE A 118 2.98 -2.27 -12.85
C ILE A 118 3.32 -3.22 -14.01
N SER A 119 2.93 -4.49 -13.88
CA SER A 119 3.15 -5.46 -14.95
C SER A 119 2.37 -5.04 -16.20
N THR A 120 2.82 -5.43 -17.39
CA THR A 120 2.08 -5.10 -18.62
C THR A 120 0.65 -5.63 -18.57
N TYR A 121 0.44 -6.80 -17.97
CA TYR A 121 -0.89 -7.37 -17.78
C TYR A 121 -1.77 -6.52 -16.86
N ASP A 122 -1.29 -6.21 -15.66
CA ASP A 122 -2.03 -5.40 -14.69
C ASP A 122 -2.31 -4.00 -15.26
N PHE A 123 -1.36 -3.43 -16.02
CA PHE A 123 -1.49 -2.11 -16.63
C PHE A 123 -2.65 -2.03 -17.62
N TRP A 124 -2.78 -3.00 -18.53
CA TRP A 124 -3.84 -2.99 -19.53
C TRP A 124 -5.22 -3.25 -18.92
N LEU A 125 -5.31 -4.14 -17.93
CA LEU A 125 -6.55 -4.35 -17.20
C LEU A 125 -6.95 -3.12 -16.40
N ALA A 126 -6.00 -2.46 -15.72
CA ALA A 126 -6.26 -1.24 -15.00
C ALA A 126 -6.69 -0.09 -15.92
N GLU A 127 -6.10 0.01 -17.12
CA GLU A 127 -6.50 0.99 -18.13
C GLU A 127 -7.91 0.76 -18.67
N SER A 128 -8.35 -0.50 -18.82
CA SER A 128 -9.74 -0.82 -19.12
C SER A 128 -10.68 -0.47 -17.96
N CYS A 129 -10.35 -0.91 -16.74
CA CYS A 129 -11.16 -0.65 -15.54
C CYS A 129 -11.29 0.85 -15.23
N ALA A 130 -10.30 1.66 -15.59
CA ALA A 130 -10.33 3.11 -15.41
C ALA A 130 -11.50 3.80 -16.13
N ARG A 131 -12.06 3.18 -17.17
CA ARG A 131 -13.17 3.73 -17.97
C ARG A 131 -14.54 3.36 -17.41
N CYS A 132 -14.59 2.37 -16.55
CA CYS A 132 -15.81 1.84 -15.92
C CYS A 132 -16.31 2.77 -14.82
N GLN A 133 -17.62 2.74 -14.53
CA GLN A 133 -18.20 3.45 -13.39
C GLN A 133 -18.62 2.49 -12.28
N LYS A 134 -19.03 1.28 -12.65
CA LYS A 134 -19.46 0.24 -11.72
C LYS A 134 -18.53 -0.96 -11.74
N LEU A 135 -18.64 -1.81 -10.73
CA LEU A 135 -17.85 -3.03 -10.65
C LEU A 135 -18.21 -3.99 -11.80
N GLU A 136 -19.48 -4.11 -12.18
CA GLU A 136 -19.91 -5.01 -13.25
C GLU A 136 -19.22 -4.68 -14.58
N ASP A 137 -19.13 -3.40 -14.91
CA ASP A 137 -18.41 -2.93 -16.11
C ASP A 137 -16.93 -3.34 -16.04
N CYS A 138 -16.30 -3.24 -14.86
CA CYS A 138 -14.91 -3.68 -14.68
C CYS A 138 -14.78 -5.19 -14.85
N LEU A 139 -15.74 -5.97 -14.35
CA LEU A 139 -15.76 -7.42 -14.46
C LEU A 139 -16.03 -7.89 -15.90
N ASP A 140 -16.77 -7.13 -16.69
CA ASP A 140 -17.00 -7.41 -18.11
C ASP A 140 -15.76 -7.11 -18.97
N GLU A 141 -15.03 -6.04 -18.62
CA GLU A 141 -13.72 -5.72 -19.22
C GLU A 141 -12.63 -6.70 -18.75
N MET A 142 -12.79 -7.27 -17.57
CA MET A 142 -11.97 -8.38 -17.14
C MET A 142 -12.38 -9.63 -17.92
N PRO A 143 -11.41 -10.39 -18.41
CA PRO A 143 -11.66 -11.67 -19.07
C PRO A 143 -11.98 -12.76 -18.03
N VAL A 144 -12.93 -12.49 -17.13
CA VAL A 144 -13.42 -13.42 -16.12
C VAL A 144 -13.96 -14.67 -16.78
N LYS A 145 -14.60 -14.54 -17.95
CA LYS A 145 -15.09 -15.68 -18.75
C LYS A 145 -13.98 -16.62 -19.24
N ALA A 146 -12.78 -16.10 -19.53
CA ALA A 146 -11.64 -16.93 -19.95
C ALA A 146 -10.87 -17.54 -18.77
N LEU A 147 -10.99 -16.93 -17.59
CA LEU A 147 -10.34 -17.36 -16.35
C LEU A 147 -11.10 -18.47 -15.61
N VAL A 148 -12.37 -18.71 -15.97
CA VAL A 148 -13.26 -19.69 -15.34
C VAL A 148 -13.70 -20.79 -16.33
N SER A 149 -13.40 -20.67 -17.63
CA SER A 149 -13.79 -21.73 -18.57
C SER A 149 -12.84 -22.93 -18.49
N GLN A 150 -13.42 -24.07 -18.11
CA GLN A 150 -12.78 -25.39 -18.13
C GLN A 150 -12.18 -25.72 -19.51
N GLU A 151 -12.80 -25.22 -20.59
CA GLU A 151 -12.28 -25.33 -21.95
C GLU A 151 -10.89 -24.72 -22.13
N LEU A 152 -10.55 -23.57 -21.52
CA LEU A 152 -9.22 -22.98 -21.69
C LEU A 152 -8.16 -23.84 -20.96
N PHE A 153 -8.51 -24.37 -19.78
CA PHE A 153 -7.64 -25.24 -19.00
C PHE A 153 -7.38 -26.57 -19.71
N ASP A 154 -8.42 -27.16 -20.30
CA ASP A 154 -8.33 -28.41 -21.07
C ASP A 154 -7.60 -28.21 -22.42
N THR A 155 -7.83 -27.09 -23.10
CA THR A 155 -7.23 -26.79 -24.41
C THR A 155 -5.74 -26.48 -24.31
N LEU A 156 -5.27 -25.93 -23.19
CA LEU A 156 -3.90 -25.45 -23.07
C LEU A 156 -2.87 -26.52 -22.63
N HIS A 157 -3.30 -27.75 -22.27
CA HIS A 157 -2.42 -28.89 -21.95
C HIS A 157 -1.23 -28.54 -21.03
N PHE A 158 -1.44 -27.59 -20.11
CA PHE A 158 -0.40 -27.19 -19.19
C PHE A 158 -0.25 -28.28 -18.13
N GLY A 159 0.94 -28.87 -18.03
CA GLY A 159 1.27 -29.76 -16.92
C GLY A 159 1.06 -29.07 -15.57
N PRO A 160 0.96 -29.84 -14.47
CA PRO A 160 0.63 -29.33 -13.12
C PRO A 160 1.57 -28.22 -12.58
N ASP A 161 2.67 -27.93 -13.28
CA ASP A 161 3.73 -27.01 -12.87
C ASP A 161 3.71 -25.63 -13.58
N VAL A 162 2.82 -25.37 -14.55
CA VAL A 162 2.73 -24.04 -15.18
C VAL A 162 1.75 -23.15 -14.41
N PRO A 163 2.19 -22.02 -13.81
CA PRO A 163 1.28 -21.16 -13.08
C PRO A 163 0.24 -20.56 -14.04
N LEU A 164 -1.05 -20.76 -13.74
CA LEU A 164 -2.22 -20.28 -14.52
C LEU A 164 -2.08 -18.84 -15.02
N ARG A 165 -1.44 -17.99 -14.22
CA ARG A 165 -1.17 -16.58 -14.52
C ARG A 165 -0.39 -16.38 -15.83
N TYR A 166 0.63 -17.20 -16.10
CA TYR A 166 1.41 -17.09 -17.35
C TYR A 166 0.57 -17.41 -18.59
N ALA A 167 -0.33 -18.39 -18.48
CA ALA A 167 -1.24 -18.75 -19.56
C ALA A 167 -2.24 -17.60 -19.85
N THR A 168 -2.76 -16.95 -18.80
CA THR A 168 -3.69 -15.85 -18.98
C THR A 168 -3.03 -14.57 -19.46
N GLU A 169 -1.80 -14.28 -19.00
CA GLU A 169 -1.03 -13.14 -19.48
C GLU A 169 -0.82 -13.19 -21.00
N GLN A 170 -0.54 -14.37 -21.58
CA GLN A 170 -0.33 -14.51 -23.03
C GLN A 170 -1.60 -14.30 -23.87
N VAL A 171 -2.77 -14.65 -23.34
CA VAL A 171 -4.05 -14.54 -24.08
C VAL A 171 -4.64 -13.14 -24.00
N LEU A 172 -4.41 -12.45 -22.88
CA LEU A 172 -5.13 -11.22 -22.52
C LEU A 172 -4.30 -9.95 -22.69
N THR A 173 -2.97 -10.08 -22.72
CA THR A 173 -2.13 -8.94 -23.08
C THR A 173 -2.20 -8.71 -24.59
N PRO A 174 -2.40 -7.46 -25.05
CA PRO A 174 -2.28 -7.16 -26.47
C PRO A 174 -0.92 -7.63 -27.01
N PRO A 175 -0.79 -7.98 -28.29
CA PRO A 175 0.51 -8.30 -28.88
C PRO A 175 1.54 -7.21 -28.57
N VAL A 176 2.80 -7.58 -28.31
CA VAL A 176 3.88 -6.66 -27.90
C VAL A 176 3.93 -5.41 -28.77
N ASP A 177 3.93 -5.58 -30.09
CA ASP A 177 3.95 -4.46 -31.04
C ASP A 177 2.75 -3.53 -30.89
N SER A 178 1.57 -4.08 -30.57
CA SER A 178 0.36 -3.30 -30.30
C SER A 178 0.53 -2.49 -29.02
N GLN A 179 1.11 -3.07 -27.96
CA GLN A 179 1.35 -2.38 -26.70
C GLN A 179 2.28 -1.17 -26.89
N GLU A 180 3.43 -1.37 -27.53
CA GLU A 180 4.41 -0.31 -27.74
C GLU A 180 3.87 0.81 -28.64
N ARG A 181 3.14 0.45 -29.71
CA ARG A 181 2.44 1.42 -30.55
C ARG A 181 1.37 2.19 -29.77
N ARG A 182 0.63 1.53 -28.88
CA ARG A 182 -0.37 2.20 -28.02
C ARG A 182 0.29 3.17 -27.05
N LEU A 183 1.35 2.77 -26.36
CA LEU A 183 2.11 3.65 -25.46
C LEU A 183 2.70 4.84 -26.22
N ARG A 184 3.29 4.62 -27.40
CA ARG A 184 3.85 5.69 -28.22
C ARG A 184 2.79 6.65 -28.76
N SER A 185 1.67 6.14 -29.27
CA SER A 185 0.60 7.00 -29.81
C SER A 185 -0.09 7.88 -28.74
N ARG A 186 -0.22 7.38 -27.51
CA ARG A 186 -0.95 8.06 -26.43
C ARG A 186 -0.04 8.89 -25.53
N CYS A 187 1.08 8.31 -25.13
CA CYS A 187 2.02 8.92 -24.18
C CYS A 187 3.29 9.45 -24.86
N ARG A 188 3.40 9.39 -26.19
CA ARG A 188 4.49 9.99 -27.00
C ARG A 188 5.90 9.65 -26.48
N GLY A 189 6.06 8.41 -25.99
CA GLY A 189 7.34 7.89 -25.50
C GLY A 189 7.68 8.21 -24.04
N LEU A 190 6.81 8.91 -23.30
CA LEU A 190 6.99 9.14 -21.85
C LEU A 190 6.89 7.85 -21.03
N LEU A 191 6.15 6.86 -21.54
CA LEU A 191 6.05 5.52 -21.00
C LEU A 191 6.71 4.52 -21.94
N GLU A 192 7.35 3.51 -21.36
CA GLU A 192 7.95 2.40 -22.09
C GLU A 192 7.63 1.06 -21.42
N ARG A 193 7.63 0.01 -22.24
CA ARG A 193 7.65 -1.37 -21.79
C ARG A 193 9.10 -1.77 -21.55
N SER A 194 9.38 -2.36 -20.39
CA SER A 194 10.73 -2.78 -20.02
C SER A 194 10.70 -4.11 -19.29
N GLN A 195 11.79 -4.85 -19.32
CA GLN A 195 11.93 -6.05 -18.49
C GLN A 195 12.07 -5.63 -17.01
N ALA A 196 11.39 -6.34 -16.11
CA ALA A 196 11.51 -6.11 -14.68
C ALA A 196 12.93 -6.47 -14.20
N ASP A 197 13.53 -5.61 -13.37
CA ASP A 197 14.86 -5.86 -12.78
C ASP A 197 14.85 -7.10 -11.87
N GLN A 198 13.70 -7.37 -11.24
CA GLN A 198 13.44 -8.58 -10.45
C GLN A 198 12.02 -9.08 -10.75
N PRO A 199 11.85 -10.23 -11.42
CA PRO A 199 10.53 -10.81 -11.68
C PRO A 199 9.88 -11.24 -10.36
N ARG A 200 8.56 -11.04 -10.20
CA ARG A 200 7.83 -11.39 -8.96
C ARG A 200 8.01 -12.85 -8.54
N ASP A 201 8.12 -13.76 -9.51
CA ASP A 201 8.19 -15.21 -9.25
C ASP A 201 9.61 -15.77 -9.25
N GLY A 202 10.64 -14.92 -9.43
CA GLY A 202 12.03 -15.33 -9.59
C GLY A 202 12.30 -16.20 -10.83
N LYS A 203 11.30 -16.42 -11.69
CA LYS A 203 11.36 -17.17 -12.94
C LYS A 203 10.70 -16.37 -14.05
N GLY A 204 11.31 -16.31 -15.23
CA GLY A 204 10.75 -15.65 -16.42
C GLY A 204 11.13 -14.16 -16.59
N SER A 205 10.79 -13.61 -17.75
CA SER A 205 10.97 -12.20 -18.10
C SER A 205 9.64 -11.44 -17.96
N GLU A 206 9.29 -11.09 -16.72
CA GLU A 206 8.15 -10.20 -16.47
C GLU A 206 8.43 -8.83 -17.11
N HIS A 207 7.47 -8.33 -17.87
CA HIS A 207 7.55 -7.00 -18.45
C HIS A 207 6.66 -6.04 -17.66
N VAL A 208 7.17 -4.83 -17.43
CA VAL A 208 6.51 -3.77 -16.70
C VAL A 208 6.36 -2.54 -17.59
N VAL A 209 5.36 -1.72 -17.29
CA VAL A 209 5.25 -0.37 -17.85
C VAL A 209 5.83 0.61 -16.86
N LYS A 210 6.80 1.41 -17.31
CA LYS A 210 7.48 2.41 -16.48
C LYS A 210 7.66 3.72 -17.25
N PHE A 211 7.99 4.78 -16.54
CA PHE A 211 8.46 6.01 -17.18
C PHE A 211 9.78 5.75 -17.89
N MET A 212 9.95 6.35 -19.07
CA MET A 212 11.22 6.27 -19.81
C MET A 212 12.42 6.82 -19.01
N HIS A 213 12.16 7.72 -18.06
CA HIS A 213 13.16 8.28 -17.16
C HIS A 213 12.53 8.81 -15.88
N ARG A 214 13.29 8.82 -14.78
CA ARG A 214 12.84 9.30 -13.47
C ARG A 214 12.40 10.77 -13.48
N SER A 215 13.05 11.63 -14.26
CA SER A 215 12.69 13.05 -14.38
C SER A 215 11.28 13.29 -14.95
N VAL A 216 10.75 12.35 -15.75
CA VAL A 216 9.35 12.43 -16.21
C VAL A 216 8.42 12.32 -15.01
N LYS A 217 8.65 11.34 -14.14
CA LYS A 217 7.87 11.16 -12.91
C LYS A 217 7.94 12.40 -12.03
N GLU A 218 9.14 12.94 -11.81
CA GLU A 218 9.35 14.14 -10.99
C GLU A 218 8.64 15.36 -11.57
N PHE A 219 8.72 15.56 -12.89
CA PHE A 219 8.02 16.61 -13.60
C PHE A 219 6.49 16.50 -13.44
N LEU A 220 5.91 15.32 -13.61
CA LEU A 220 4.46 15.12 -13.48
C LEU A 220 3.96 15.36 -12.06
N ILE A 221 4.76 15.00 -11.05
CA ILE A 221 4.47 15.31 -9.64
C ILE A 221 4.54 16.82 -9.40
N LYS A 222 5.61 17.48 -9.84
CA LYS A 222 5.87 18.90 -9.61
C LYS A 222 4.82 19.80 -10.28
N THR A 223 4.47 19.50 -11.53
CA THR A 223 3.57 20.35 -12.32
C THR A 223 2.09 20.13 -12.02
N GLY A 224 1.75 19.12 -11.21
CA GLY A 224 0.36 18.78 -10.93
C GLY A 224 -0.39 18.42 -12.21
N MET A 225 0.07 17.37 -12.92
CA MET A 225 -0.54 16.92 -14.19
C MET A 225 -2.07 16.87 -14.15
N HIS A 226 -2.63 16.44 -13.01
CA HIS A 226 -4.06 16.42 -12.76
C HIS A 226 -4.71 17.79 -13.00
N ALA A 227 -4.19 18.89 -12.44
CA ALA A 227 -4.77 20.22 -12.67
C ALA A 227 -4.76 20.62 -14.16
N ARG A 228 -3.65 20.38 -14.85
CA ARG A 228 -3.47 20.74 -16.26
C ARG A 228 -4.41 19.99 -17.20
N TRP A 229 -4.71 18.73 -16.91
CA TRP A 229 -5.53 17.87 -17.77
C TRP A 229 -6.95 17.66 -17.27
N ALA A 230 -7.24 17.83 -15.97
CA ALA A 230 -8.60 17.75 -15.42
C ALA A 230 -9.50 18.82 -16.05
N GLU A 231 -9.04 20.06 -16.19
CA GLU A 231 -9.78 21.12 -16.90
C GLU A 231 -10.11 20.76 -18.36
N ARG A 232 -9.21 20.01 -19.01
CA ARG A 232 -9.32 19.66 -20.44
C ARG A 232 -10.02 18.33 -20.69
N THR A 233 -10.14 17.47 -19.68
CA THR A 233 -10.66 16.10 -19.83
C THR A 233 -11.92 15.86 -18.99
N SER A 234 -12.28 16.79 -18.09
CA SER A 234 -13.43 16.66 -17.17
C SER A 234 -13.34 15.41 -16.28
N VAL A 235 -12.13 14.92 -16.03
CA VAL A 235 -11.89 13.73 -15.20
C VAL A 235 -11.65 14.17 -13.76
N THR A 236 -12.54 13.77 -12.85
CA THR A 236 -12.44 14.00 -11.41
C THR A 236 -11.61 12.93 -10.69
N GLU A 237 -11.36 11.82 -11.37
CA GLU A 237 -10.62 10.66 -10.89
C GLU A 237 -9.11 10.79 -11.17
N ASN A 238 -8.30 10.01 -10.48
CA ASN A 238 -6.85 9.94 -10.74
C ASN A 238 -6.34 8.50 -10.68
N GLY A 239 -5.02 8.33 -10.74
CA GLY A 239 -4.39 7.00 -10.77
C GLY A 239 -4.77 6.10 -9.61
N TYR A 240 -4.99 6.65 -8.42
CA TYR A 240 -5.43 5.87 -7.27
C TYR A 240 -6.84 5.34 -7.47
N THR A 241 -7.76 6.16 -7.97
CA THR A 241 -9.13 5.71 -8.30
C THR A 241 -9.13 4.62 -9.37
N PHE A 242 -8.33 4.77 -10.42
CA PHE A 242 -8.22 3.76 -11.49
C PHE A 242 -7.67 2.43 -10.98
N LEU A 243 -6.62 2.48 -10.16
CA LEU A 243 -6.02 1.30 -9.54
C LEU A 243 -6.95 0.67 -8.49
N ALA A 244 -7.76 1.47 -7.78
CA ALA A 244 -8.77 0.98 -6.83
C ALA A 244 -9.88 0.19 -7.54
N LYS A 245 -10.42 0.70 -8.66
CA LYS A 245 -11.38 -0.03 -9.52
C LYS A 245 -10.85 -1.38 -9.96
N TYR A 246 -9.63 -1.38 -10.51
CA TYR A 246 -8.94 -2.61 -10.91
C TYR A 246 -8.72 -3.56 -9.72
N GLY A 247 -8.28 -3.03 -8.58
CA GLY A 247 -8.06 -3.80 -7.36
C GLY A 247 -9.33 -4.48 -6.86
N LEU A 248 -10.46 -3.77 -6.87
CA LEU A 248 -11.76 -4.34 -6.48
C LEU A 248 -12.23 -5.44 -7.43
N ALA A 249 -12.07 -5.23 -8.73
CA ALA A 249 -12.38 -6.24 -9.73
C ALA A 249 -11.49 -7.48 -9.55
N GLN A 250 -10.18 -7.32 -9.32
CA GLN A 250 -9.28 -8.43 -8.99
C GLN A 250 -9.71 -9.16 -7.71
N LEU A 251 -10.01 -8.43 -6.64
CA LEU A 251 -10.48 -9.02 -5.38
C LEU A 251 -11.74 -9.87 -5.59
N THR A 252 -12.68 -9.37 -6.39
CA THR A 252 -13.92 -10.08 -6.71
C THR A 252 -13.65 -11.36 -7.51
N VAL A 253 -12.77 -11.29 -8.52
CA VAL A 253 -12.40 -12.46 -9.33
C VAL A 253 -11.69 -13.53 -8.49
N GLU A 254 -10.72 -13.14 -7.67
CA GLU A 254 -10.01 -14.07 -6.79
C GLU A 254 -10.94 -14.70 -5.76
N ARG A 255 -11.91 -13.92 -5.23
CA ARG A 255 -12.94 -14.44 -4.34
C ARG A 255 -13.83 -15.48 -5.01
N ARG A 256 -14.30 -15.22 -6.24
CA ARG A 256 -15.09 -16.19 -7.03
C ARG A 256 -14.34 -17.51 -7.25
N ARG A 257 -13.01 -17.46 -7.44
CA ARG A 257 -12.19 -18.67 -7.58
C ARG A 257 -12.01 -19.45 -6.29
N TYR A 258 -11.90 -18.76 -5.15
CA TYR A 258 -11.66 -19.41 -3.86
C TYR A 258 -12.81 -20.36 -3.47
N TYR A 259 -14.05 -20.04 -3.85
CA TYR A 259 -15.23 -20.87 -3.56
C TYR A 259 -15.57 -21.88 -4.66
N ASP A 260 -14.74 -22.03 -5.70
CA ASP A 260 -14.94 -23.09 -6.69
C ASP A 260 -14.58 -24.47 -6.09
N PRO A 261 -15.55 -25.40 -5.93
CA PRO A 261 -15.35 -26.69 -5.28
C PRO A 261 -14.28 -27.59 -5.92
N LEU A 262 -13.83 -27.26 -7.13
CA LEU A 262 -12.89 -28.07 -7.91
C LEU A 262 -11.41 -27.72 -7.67
N HIS A 263 -11.07 -26.74 -6.84
CA HIS A 263 -9.70 -26.21 -6.78
C HIS A 263 -8.85 -26.63 -5.55
N LEU A 264 -7.57 -26.90 -5.85
CA LEU A 264 -6.41 -26.91 -4.95
C LEU A 264 -6.07 -25.46 -4.45
N ALA A 265 -7.09 -24.66 -4.13
CA ALA A 265 -7.08 -23.19 -4.06
C ALA A 265 -6.22 -22.61 -2.93
N GLY A 266 -5.93 -23.41 -1.90
CA GLY A 266 -5.20 -22.94 -0.72
C GLY A 266 -3.82 -22.34 -1.05
N GLN A 267 -3.09 -22.86 -2.05
CA GLN A 267 -1.72 -22.37 -2.35
C GLN A 267 -1.65 -21.09 -3.21
N ILE A 268 -2.70 -20.76 -3.97
CA ILE A 268 -2.68 -19.60 -4.88
C ILE A 268 -3.00 -18.30 -4.10
N VAL A 269 -3.92 -18.37 -3.13
CA VAL A 269 -4.31 -17.22 -2.30
C VAL A 269 -3.12 -16.65 -1.52
N TYR A 270 -2.23 -17.50 -0.99
CA TYR A 270 -1.03 -17.03 -0.28
C TYR A 270 -0.03 -16.29 -1.18
N LYS A 271 -0.03 -16.53 -2.50
CA LYS A 271 0.87 -15.83 -3.44
C LYS A 271 0.33 -14.48 -3.90
N THR A 272 -0.99 -14.30 -3.96
CA THR A 272 -1.64 -13.04 -4.39
C THR A 272 -1.88 -12.06 -3.24
N MET A 273 -1.82 -12.54 -2.00
CA MET A 273 -2.03 -11.75 -0.78
C MET A 273 -1.19 -10.45 -0.67
N PRO A 274 0.11 -10.41 -1.05
CA PRO A 274 0.89 -9.16 -0.98
C PRO A 274 0.34 -8.05 -1.89
N ALA A 275 -0.34 -8.40 -2.98
CA ALA A 275 -0.91 -7.42 -3.90
C ALA A 275 -2.12 -6.68 -3.31
N TRP A 276 -2.83 -7.31 -2.36
CA TRP A 276 -4.04 -6.74 -1.77
C TRP A 276 -3.76 -5.48 -0.99
N PHE A 277 -2.64 -5.43 -0.26
CA PHE A 277 -2.25 -4.25 0.49
C PHE A 277 -2.07 -3.02 -0.41
N TYR A 278 -1.63 -3.21 -1.67
CA TYR A 278 -1.59 -2.12 -2.65
C TYR A 278 -2.99 -1.62 -2.98
N TYR A 279 -3.95 -2.53 -3.20
CA TYR A 279 -5.33 -2.16 -3.52
C TYR A 279 -6.00 -1.38 -2.39
N LEU A 280 -5.84 -1.83 -1.13
CA LEU A 280 -6.35 -1.11 0.04
C LEU A 280 -5.76 0.31 0.14
N HIS A 281 -4.46 0.44 -0.13
CA HIS A 281 -3.80 1.74 -0.17
C HIS A 281 -4.35 2.64 -1.28
N TYR A 282 -4.59 2.10 -2.48
CA TYR A 282 -5.15 2.87 -3.60
C TYR A 282 -6.56 3.38 -3.29
N PHE A 283 -7.39 2.60 -2.60
CA PHE A 283 -8.68 3.06 -2.11
C PHE A 283 -8.55 4.28 -1.19
N SER A 284 -7.75 4.15 -0.13
CA SER A 284 -7.50 5.25 0.82
C SER A 284 -7.00 6.52 0.13
N MET A 285 -6.02 6.37 -0.77
CA MET A 285 -5.44 7.48 -1.50
C MET A 285 -6.39 8.07 -2.54
N ALA A 286 -7.31 7.30 -3.11
CA ALA A 286 -8.31 7.79 -4.05
C ALA A 286 -9.18 8.87 -3.39
N GLU A 287 -9.76 8.61 -2.22
CA GLU A 287 -10.54 9.63 -1.50
C GLU A 287 -9.68 10.80 -1.04
N ALA A 288 -8.51 10.52 -0.47
CA ALA A 288 -7.64 11.56 0.07
C ALA A 288 -7.15 12.56 -1.00
N THR A 289 -6.99 12.10 -2.25
CA THR A 289 -6.45 12.94 -3.33
C THR A 289 -7.50 13.49 -4.28
N THR A 290 -8.66 12.85 -4.41
CA THR A 290 -9.77 13.35 -5.25
C THR A 290 -10.81 14.14 -4.45
N GLY A 291 -10.82 14.01 -3.13
CA GLY A 291 -11.89 14.56 -2.28
C GLY A 291 -13.27 13.98 -2.60
N THR A 292 -13.34 12.86 -3.32
CA THR A 292 -14.58 12.25 -3.80
C THR A 292 -14.79 10.88 -3.16
N SER A 293 -15.97 10.68 -2.59
CA SER A 293 -16.41 9.40 -2.01
C SER A 293 -16.41 8.28 -3.05
N GLN A 294 -15.99 7.08 -2.65
CA GLN A 294 -16.03 5.89 -3.52
C GLN A 294 -17.36 5.13 -3.45
N LYS A 295 -18.42 5.76 -2.91
CA LYS A 295 -19.74 5.15 -2.68
C LYS A 295 -20.34 4.47 -3.91
N SER A 296 -20.40 5.17 -5.04
CA SER A 296 -21.00 4.61 -6.27
C SER A 296 -20.33 3.31 -6.73
N LEU A 297 -19.03 3.17 -6.51
CA LEU A 297 -18.29 1.97 -6.88
C LEU A 297 -18.52 0.85 -5.85
N LEU A 298 -18.38 1.16 -4.56
CA LEU A 298 -18.48 0.18 -3.48
C LEU A 298 -19.92 -0.35 -3.29
N ASP A 299 -20.93 0.50 -3.42
CA ASP A 299 -22.33 0.10 -3.30
C ASP A 299 -22.76 -0.79 -4.48
N SER A 300 -22.13 -0.66 -5.65
CA SER A 300 -22.32 -1.59 -6.77
C SER A 300 -21.66 -2.96 -6.54
N ALA A 301 -20.73 -3.06 -5.57
CA ALA A 301 -19.87 -4.21 -5.40
C ALA A 301 -20.31 -5.16 -4.28
N THR A 302 -21.62 -5.32 -4.04
CA THR A 302 -22.13 -6.12 -2.92
C THR A 302 -21.64 -7.57 -2.93
N GLU A 303 -21.53 -8.19 -4.10
CA GLU A 303 -20.98 -9.54 -4.26
C GLU A 303 -19.51 -9.64 -3.82
N ALA A 304 -18.73 -8.59 -4.05
CA ALA A 304 -17.32 -8.54 -3.66
C ALA A 304 -17.15 -8.67 -2.13
N PHE A 305 -18.19 -8.31 -1.36
CA PHE A 305 -18.18 -8.27 0.11
C PHE A 305 -19.10 -9.31 0.77
N ALA A 306 -19.82 -10.13 0.02
CA ALA A 306 -20.72 -11.15 0.58
C ALA A 306 -19.98 -12.11 1.53
N PRO A 307 -20.49 -12.42 2.75
CA PRO A 307 -19.79 -13.29 3.69
C PRO A 307 -19.50 -14.67 3.11
N SER A 308 -18.35 -15.25 3.47
CA SER A 308 -18.02 -16.63 3.12
C SER A 308 -18.99 -17.60 3.79
N GLN A 309 -19.23 -18.77 3.18
CA GLN A 309 -19.93 -19.87 3.88
C GLN A 309 -19.03 -20.60 4.89
N ASN A 310 -17.72 -20.37 4.86
CA ASN A 310 -16.74 -20.94 5.79
C ASN A 310 -16.13 -19.81 6.64
N GLU A 311 -16.69 -19.58 7.83
CA GLU A 311 -16.27 -18.51 8.75
C GLU A 311 -14.85 -18.74 9.33
N ASP A 312 -14.43 -20.00 9.48
CA ASP A 312 -13.17 -20.38 10.14
C ASP A 312 -11.91 -20.17 9.26
N GLU A 313 -12.05 -20.00 7.95
CA GLU A 313 -10.92 -19.91 7.00
C GLU A 313 -10.92 -18.64 6.14
N ASP A 314 -11.84 -17.70 6.38
CA ASP A 314 -11.96 -16.56 5.47
C ASP A 314 -10.80 -15.57 5.64
N ILE A 315 -9.77 -15.75 4.81
CA ILE A 315 -8.70 -14.79 4.60
C ILE A 315 -9.29 -13.43 4.15
N PHE A 316 -10.47 -13.43 3.52
CA PHE A 316 -11.26 -12.25 3.12
C PHE A 316 -12.27 -11.79 4.19
N GLY A 317 -12.40 -12.50 5.32
CA GLY A 317 -13.35 -12.24 6.42
C GLY A 317 -13.01 -11.01 7.26
N LEU A 318 -12.18 -10.12 6.73
CA LEU A 318 -11.96 -8.77 7.24
C LEU A 318 -13.10 -7.83 6.84
N TYR A 319 -13.82 -8.11 5.77
CA TYR A 319 -14.78 -7.18 5.18
C TYR A 319 -16.11 -7.88 4.86
N GLY A 320 -16.93 -8.10 5.90
CA GLY A 320 -18.26 -8.71 5.74
C GLY A 320 -19.30 -7.81 5.06
N SER A 321 -18.92 -6.57 4.73
CA SER A 321 -19.74 -5.60 4.02
C SER A 321 -18.86 -4.55 3.33
N ALA A 322 -19.43 -3.80 2.38
CA ALA A 322 -18.77 -2.65 1.79
C ALA A 322 -18.41 -1.59 2.85
N LEU A 323 -19.23 -1.44 3.90
CA LEU A 323 -18.98 -0.50 4.99
C LEU A 323 -17.78 -0.93 5.84
N SER A 324 -17.69 -2.21 6.21
CA SER A 324 -16.51 -2.80 6.87
C SER A 324 -15.25 -2.64 6.03
N PHE A 325 -15.34 -2.88 4.72
CA PHE A 325 -14.24 -2.61 3.79
C PHE A 325 -13.82 -1.14 3.86
N GLY A 326 -14.77 -0.22 3.79
CA GLY A 326 -14.51 1.22 3.90
C GLY A 326 -13.82 1.62 5.20
N VAL A 327 -14.21 1.01 6.32
CA VAL A 327 -13.59 1.24 7.62
C VAL A 327 -12.12 0.83 7.63
N VAL A 328 -11.80 -0.40 7.22
CA VAL A 328 -10.42 -0.90 7.27
C VAL A 328 -9.52 -0.25 6.21
N THR A 329 -10.09 0.14 5.08
CA THR A 329 -9.38 0.88 4.02
C THR A 329 -9.30 2.38 4.30
N ASN A 330 -9.83 2.86 5.42
CA ASN A 330 -9.82 4.26 5.84
C ASN A 330 -10.51 5.22 4.85
N LEU A 331 -11.63 4.77 4.24
CA LEU A 331 -12.45 5.57 3.33
C LEU A 331 -13.40 6.48 4.11
N LEU A 332 -12.84 7.55 4.69
CA LEU A 332 -13.56 8.47 5.57
C LEU A 332 -14.77 9.15 4.90
N LEU A 333 -14.69 9.48 3.60
CA LEU A 333 -15.78 10.14 2.90
C LEU A 333 -16.93 9.17 2.66
N TYR A 334 -16.62 7.99 2.11
CA TYR A 334 -17.59 6.92 1.91
C TYR A 334 -18.28 6.49 3.21
N VAL A 335 -17.52 6.25 4.28
CA VAL A 335 -18.10 5.86 5.57
C VAL A 335 -19.00 6.98 6.09
N ARG A 336 -18.53 8.23 6.13
CA ARG A 336 -19.34 9.37 6.59
C ARG A 336 -20.65 9.50 5.80
N GLU A 337 -20.57 9.43 4.47
CA GLU A 337 -21.75 9.53 3.60
C GLU A 337 -22.72 8.37 3.85
N SER A 338 -22.19 7.16 4.06
CA SER A 338 -23.00 5.97 4.30
C SER A 338 -23.63 5.94 5.70
N LEU A 339 -23.02 6.59 6.70
CA LEU A 339 -23.62 6.76 8.02
C LEU A 339 -24.76 7.79 8.02
N VAL A 340 -24.69 8.83 7.17
CA VAL A 340 -25.72 9.87 7.07
C VAL A 340 -26.93 9.37 6.26
N ASN A 341 -26.69 8.64 5.18
CA ASN A 341 -27.70 8.15 4.25
C ASN A 341 -28.03 6.67 4.52
N ASP A 342 -28.23 6.28 5.79
CA ASP A 342 -28.53 4.89 6.18
C ASP A 342 -29.99 4.52 5.87
N ASP A 343 -30.34 4.53 4.58
CA ASP A 343 -31.68 4.16 4.11
C ASP A 343 -32.01 2.67 4.38
N THR A 344 -31.00 1.84 4.66
CA THR A 344 -31.11 0.39 4.85
C THR A 344 -31.09 -0.05 6.32
N GLY A 345 -30.76 0.84 7.27
CA GLY A 345 -30.61 0.50 8.69
C GLY A 345 -29.38 -0.34 9.03
N ILE A 346 -28.54 -0.65 8.04
CA ILE A 346 -27.32 -1.47 8.20
C ILE A 346 -26.29 -0.71 9.03
N ALA A 347 -26.19 0.62 8.86
CA ALA A 347 -25.28 1.40 9.69
C ALA A 347 -25.77 1.41 11.15
N ALA A 348 -27.07 1.59 11.41
CA ALA A 348 -27.64 1.52 12.75
C ALA A 348 -27.44 0.13 13.40
N GLU A 349 -27.56 -0.96 12.63
CA GLU A 349 -27.29 -2.32 13.08
C GLU A 349 -25.80 -2.54 13.42
N LEU A 350 -24.89 -2.11 12.55
CA LEU A 350 -23.44 -2.24 12.73
C LEU A 350 -22.86 -1.28 13.78
N LEU A 351 -23.54 -0.17 14.07
CA LEU A 351 -23.21 0.78 15.13
C LEU A 351 -23.79 0.37 16.50
N GLY A 352 -24.91 -0.36 16.52
CA GLY A 352 -25.83 -0.38 17.67
C GLY A 352 -26.19 -1.72 18.32
N GLN A 353 -25.75 -2.89 17.86
CA GLN A 353 -26.23 -4.14 18.48
C GLN A 353 -25.44 -4.59 19.73
N GLN A 354 -26.19 -5.00 20.76
CA GLN A 354 -25.74 -5.80 21.92
C GLN A 354 -25.67 -7.32 21.61
N ASN A 355 -25.72 -7.72 20.34
CA ASN A 355 -25.63 -9.13 19.96
C ASN A 355 -24.16 -9.58 19.94
N LEU A 356 -23.87 -10.63 20.72
CA LEU A 356 -22.54 -11.20 21.00
C LEU A 356 -21.80 -11.81 19.78
N GLU A 357 -22.42 -11.80 18.61
CA GLU A 357 -21.98 -12.56 17.43
C GLU A 357 -21.64 -11.68 16.20
N ILE A 358 -21.89 -10.36 16.23
CA ILE A 358 -21.69 -9.49 15.07
C ILE A 358 -20.43 -8.64 15.23
N ASN A 359 -19.55 -8.71 14.23
CA ASN A 359 -18.37 -7.86 14.09
C ASN A 359 -18.78 -6.40 13.87
N THR A 360 -18.62 -5.53 14.87
CA THR A 360 -18.96 -4.10 14.74
C THR A 360 -17.87 -3.32 14.01
N LEU A 361 -18.20 -2.14 13.49
CA LEU A 361 -17.23 -1.29 12.76
C LEU A 361 -16.02 -0.88 13.63
N LEU A 362 -16.17 -0.77 14.95
CA LEU A 362 -15.04 -0.53 15.86
C LEU A 362 -14.11 -1.74 15.98
N HIS A 363 -14.65 -2.96 15.90
CA HIS A 363 -13.83 -4.16 15.80
C HIS A 363 -13.09 -4.20 14.47
N ASP A 364 -13.70 -3.75 13.38
CA ASP A 364 -13.01 -3.60 12.08
C ASP A 364 -11.84 -2.60 12.15
N VAL A 365 -12.01 -1.46 12.81
CA VAL A 365 -10.90 -0.51 13.08
C VAL A 365 -9.75 -1.20 13.81
N VAL A 366 -10.06 -1.93 14.88
CA VAL A 366 -9.04 -2.61 15.70
C VAL A 366 -8.37 -3.73 14.91
N ARG A 367 -9.14 -4.57 14.22
CA ARG A 367 -8.63 -5.63 13.34
C ARG A 367 -7.79 -5.06 12.22
N GLY A 368 -8.18 -3.97 11.58
CA GLY A 368 -7.40 -3.29 10.56
C GLY A 368 -6.06 -2.77 11.10
N THR A 369 -6.04 -2.26 12.33
CA THR A 369 -4.84 -1.74 12.99
C THR A 369 -3.89 -2.84 13.46
N VAL A 370 -4.45 -3.98 13.88
CA VAL A 370 -3.71 -5.14 14.41
C VAL A 370 -3.30 -6.11 13.29
N LYS A 371 -4.26 -6.59 12.48
CA LYS A 371 -4.04 -7.62 11.44
C LYS A 371 -3.26 -7.15 10.24
N SER A 372 -3.21 -5.84 9.95
CA SER A 372 -2.20 -5.29 9.02
C SER A 372 -0.75 -5.64 9.41
N ARG A 373 -0.56 -6.22 10.61
CA ARG A 373 0.72 -6.70 11.14
C ARG A 373 0.79 -8.21 11.41
N CYS A 374 -0.35 -8.91 11.48
CA CYS A 374 -0.43 -10.32 11.92
C CYS A 374 -0.59 -11.36 10.78
N TYR A 375 -0.77 -10.96 9.51
CA TYR A 375 -0.76 -11.90 8.36
C TYR A 375 0.66 -12.42 8.01
N LEU A 376 1.48 -12.66 9.02
CA LEU A 376 2.66 -13.53 8.94
C LEU A 376 2.35 -14.83 9.69
N PRO A 377 1.47 -15.71 9.18
CA PRO A 377 1.34 -17.04 9.74
C PRO A 377 2.59 -17.85 9.38
N GLY A 378 3.33 -18.27 10.40
CA GLY A 378 4.30 -19.36 10.29
C GLY A 378 5.75 -18.93 10.09
N ASP A 379 6.53 -19.19 11.15
CA ASP A 379 7.99 -19.28 11.17
C ASP A 379 8.76 -17.94 11.19
N PRO A 380 9.39 -17.56 12.33
CA PRO A 380 10.28 -16.40 12.39
C PRO A 380 11.45 -16.50 11.39
N ASP A 381 11.82 -17.70 10.92
CA ASP A 381 12.82 -17.90 9.87
C ASP A 381 12.27 -17.72 8.44
N ARG A 382 10.94 -17.62 8.26
CA ARG A 382 10.28 -17.29 6.96
C ARG A 382 9.82 -15.85 6.84
N ALA A 383 10.14 -14.98 7.80
CA ALA A 383 10.06 -13.52 7.66
C ALA A 383 10.89 -12.96 6.47
N ILE A 384 11.61 -13.83 5.77
CA ILE A 384 12.44 -13.58 4.58
C ILE A 384 11.61 -13.16 3.34
N THR A 385 10.30 -13.40 3.25
CA THR A 385 9.56 -13.04 2.02
C THR A 385 9.06 -11.59 1.92
N TYR A 386 9.01 -10.82 3.02
CA TYR A 386 8.68 -9.38 2.92
C TYR A 386 9.92 -8.49 2.75
N SER A 387 11.10 -8.92 3.22
CA SER A 387 12.35 -8.20 2.93
C SER A 387 12.70 -8.25 1.43
N ALA A 388 12.24 -9.27 0.71
CA ALA A 388 12.39 -9.38 -0.75
C ALA A 388 11.64 -8.28 -1.54
N PHE A 389 10.60 -7.65 -0.97
CA PHE A 389 9.83 -6.57 -1.61
C PHE A 389 10.16 -5.16 -1.09
N GLY A 390 11.11 -5.02 -0.16
CA GLY A 390 11.81 -3.76 0.13
C GLY A 390 11.00 -2.57 0.66
N GLY A 391 9.68 -2.67 0.87
CA GLY A 391 8.83 -1.55 1.27
C GLY A 391 8.10 -1.78 2.60
N SER A 392 8.24 -0.84 3.55
CA SER A 392 7.30 -0.69 4.66
C SER A 392 5.96 -0.26 4.09
N PHE A 393 4.95 -1.12 4.06
CA PHE A 393 3.60 -0.70 3.71
C PHE A 393 3.14 0.40 4.66
N PRO A 394 2.47 1.47 4.17
CA PRO A 394 1.88 2.46 5.04
C PRO A 394 0.77 1.79 5.85
N VAL A 395 1.00 1.61 7.15
CA VAL A 395 -0.05 1.20 8.08
C VAL A 395 -1.07 2.34 8.11
N ASN A 396 -2.30 2.07 7.68
CA ASN A 396 -3.38 3.05 7.75
C ASN A 396 -3.59 3.46 9.21
N ASP A 397 -3.43 4.73 9.52
CA ASP A 397 -3.82 5.27 10.83
C ASP A 397 -5.35 5.41 10.87
N LEU A 398 -6.02 4.44 11.49
CA LEU A 398 -7.47 4.39 11.61
C LEU A 398 -8.02 5.25 12.76
N THR A 399 -7.19 6.10 13.38
CA THR A 399 -7.58 7.01 14.47
C THR A 399 -8.71 7.96 14.06
N GLN A 400 -8.68 8.50 12.84
CA GLN A 400 -9.75 9.37 12.35
C GLN A 400 -11.04 8.59 12.11
N MET A 401 -10.94 7.38 11.58
CA MET A 401 -12.08 6.49 11.37
C MET A 401 -12.73 6.11 12.72
N ALA A 402 -11.93 5.77 13.73
CA ALA A 402 -12.41 5.49 15.08
C ALA A 402 -13.18 6.68 15.69
N ASN A 403 -12.64 7.90 15.57
CA ASN A 403 -13.34 9.10 16.03
C ASN A 403 -14.66 9.29 15.29
N LEU A 404 -14.66 9.17 13.96
CA LEU A 404 -15.87 9.29 13.15
C LEU A 404 -16.95 8.31 13.62
N LEU A 405 -16.60 7.05 13.83
CA LEU A 405 -17.55 6.02 14.30
C LEU A 405 -18.09 6.33 15.71
N LEU A 406 -17.20 6.70 16.65
CA LEU A 406 -17.61 7.02 18.03
C LEU A 406 -18.47 8.29 18.10
N GLU A 407 -18.16 9.31 17.31
CA GLU A 407 -18.96 10.54 17.19
C GLU A 407 -20.36 10.27 16.59
N ASN A 408 -20.51 9.18 15.84
CA ASN A 408 -21.79 8.70 15.30
C ASN A 408 -22.43 7.59 16.17
N GLY A 409 -22.00 7.43 17.42
CA GLY A 409 -22.65 6.56 18.40
C GLY A 409 -22.28 5.09 18.33
N ALA A 410 -21.15 4.74 17.70
CA ALA A 410 -20.65 3.36 17.72
C ALA A 410 -20.45 2.86 19.16
N ASN A 411 -21.04 1.71 19.47
CA ASN A 411 -20.94 1.12 20.81
C ASN A 411 -19.54 0.58 21.09
N MET A 412 -18.82 1.20 22.02
CA MET A 412 -17.47 0.80 22.44
C MET A 412 -17.44 -0.42 23.37
N ASP A 413 -18.59 -0.80 23.92
CA ASP A 413 -18.74 -1.96 24.79
C ASP A 413 -19.36 -3.16 24.06
N SER A 414 -19.55 -3.07 22.73
CA SER A 414 -20.00 -4.22 21.95
C SER A 414 -18.97 -5.34 22.06
N VAL A 415 -19.42 -6.59 22.02
CA VAL A 415 -18.54 -7.75 22.22
C VAL A 415 -18.53 -8.60 20.95
N PHE A 416 -17.34 -8.86 20.42
CA PHE A 416 -17.10 -9.76 19.29
C PHE A 416 -16.01 -10.77 19.66
N VAL A 417 -16.30 -12.06 19.49
CA VAL A 417 -15.41 -13.17 19.89
C VAL A 417 -14.99 -13.06 21.38
N GLY A 418 -15.91 -12.57 22.22
CA GLY A 418 -15.69 -12.43 23.66
C GLY A 418 -14.86 -11.21 24.08
N TYR A 419 -14.50 -10.32 23.16
CA TYR A 419 -13.75 -9.09 23.45
C TYR A 419 -14.53 -7.84 23.02
N THR A 420 -14.41 -6.75 23.77
CA THR A 420 -14.72 -5.41 23.26
C THR A 420 -13.63 -4.90 22.31
N PRO A 421 -13.85 -3.84 21.50
CA PRO A 421 -12.81 -3.29 20.64
C PRO A 421 -11.56 -2.90 21.44
N PHE A 422 -11.73 -2.32 22.62
CA PHE A 422 -10.63 -1.95 23.49
C PHE A 422 -9.87 -3.17 24.01
N GLN A 423 -10.59 -4.21 24.47
CA GLN A 423 -9.97 -5.45 24.92
C GLN A 423 -9.26 -6.17 23.77
N LEU A 424 -9.83 -6.20 22.57
CA LEU A 424 -9.23 -6.82 21.38
C LEU A 424 -7.94 -6.10 20.96
N LEU A 425 -7.91 -4.77 21.06
CA LEU A 425 -6.72 -3.97 20.76
C LEU A 425 -5.57 -4.29 21.72
N LEU A 426 -5.90 -4.46 23.01
CA LEU A 426 -4.93 -4.79 24.04
C LEU A 426 -4.47 -6.26 23.96
N SER A 427 -5.36 -7.21 23.72
CA SER A 427 -5.03 -8.65 23.66
C SER A 427 -4.09 -8.97 22.49
N ALA A 428 -4.38 -8.44 21.30
CA ALA A 428 -3.54 -8.72 20.14
C ALA A 428 -2.15 -8.06 20.22
N SER A 429 -2.02 -7.05 21.07
CA SER A 429 -0.73 -6.43 21.37
C SER A 429 0.12 -7.32 22.29
N GLU A 430 -0.48 -8.09 23.20
CA GLU A 430 0.26 -9.06 24.04
C GLU A 430 0.94 -10.15 23.21
N GLU A 431 0.25 -10.73 22.23
CA GLU A 431 0.80 -11.77 21.34
C GLU A 431 2.06 -11.27 20.61
N SER A 432 2.08 -9.99 20.23
CA SER A 432 3.22 -9.34 19.59
C SER A 432 4.45 -9.24 20.52
N TYR A 433 4.25 -9.13 21.84
CA TYR A 433 5.33 -9.02 22.82
C TYR A 433 5.96 -10.37 23.17
N ARG A 434 5.14 -11.43 23.31
CA ARG A 434 5.64 -12.77 23.62
C ARG A 434 6.53 -13.36 22.52
N GLY A 435 6.34 -12.94 21.26
CA GLY A 435 7.09 -13.46 20.11
C GLY A 435 8.36 -12.69 19.72
N VAL A 436 8.40 -11.34 19.85
CA VAL A 436 9.42 -10.54 19.13
C VAL A 436 9.99 -9.33 19.91
N GLY A 437 9.53 -9.05 21.13
CA GLY A 437 10.12 -8.00 22.00
C GLY A 437 10.11 -6.58 21.42
N LYS A 438 9.14 -6.22 20.56
CA LYS A 438 9.01 -4.87 19.97
C LYS A 438 8.07 -3.99 20.80
N ALA A 439 8.46 -2.73 21.01
CA ALA A 439 7.66 -1.72 21.71
C ALA A 439 6.31 -1.43 21.03
N TRP A 440 5.32 -0.87 21.76
CA TRP A 440 4.04 -0.46 21.21
C TRP A 440 4.32 0.56 20.10
N GLN A 441 3.87 0.26 18.88
CA GLN A 441 4.02 1.20 17.77
C GLN A 441 2.99 2.34 17.89
N THR A 442 3.22 3.44 17.16
CA THR A 442 2.46 4.70 17.25
C THR A 442 0.94 4.55 17.04
N SER A 443 0.49 3.64 16.15
CA SER A 443 -0.91 3.52 15.76
C SER A 443 -1.84 2.89 16.84
N PRO A 444 -1.54 1.73 17.46
CA PRO A 444 -2.33 1.23 18.59
C PRO A 444 -2.39 2.21 19.78
N ILE A 445 -1.29 2.94 20.03
CA ILE A 445 -1.26 4.01 21.03
C ILE A 445 -2.26 5.13 20.70
N ALA A 446 -2.32 5.54 19.43
CA ALA A 446 -3.26 6.57 18.99
C ALA A 446 -4.72 6.12 19.16
N LEU A 447 -5.04 4.87 18.84
CA LEU A 447 -6.38 4.31 19.07
C LEU A 447 -6.75 4.24 20.55
N VAL A 448 -5.85 3.80 21.43
CA VAL A 448 -6.13 3.79 22.88
C VAL A 448 -6.46 5.19 23.38
N ARG A 449 -5.75 6.22 22.91
CA ARG A 449 -6.07 7.62 23.25
C ARG A 449 -7.47 8.02 22.79
N VAL A 450 -7.89 7.57 21.61
CA VAL A 450 -9.25 7.84 21.10
C VAL A 450 -10.29 7.16 21.98
N PHE A 451 -10.13 5.87 22.29
CA PHE A 451 -11.08 5.17 23.16
C PHE A 451 -11.19 5.83 24.54
N LEU A 452 -10.06 6.17 25.18
CA LEU A 452 -10.06 6.84 26.48
C LEU A 452 -10.71 8.25 26.41
N LYS A 453 -10.48 9.01 25.33
CA LYS A 453 -11.11 10.32 25.12
C LYS A 453 -12.64 10.21 25.02
N HIS A 454 -13.15 9.13 24.46
CA HIS A 454 -14.59 8.85 24.32
C HIS A 454 -15.20 8.09 25.51
N GLY A 455 -14.48 8.00 26.64
CA GLY A 455 -15.03 7.49 27.90
C GLY A 455 -14.71 6.04 28.23
N GLN A 456 -13.83 5.38 27.47
CA GLN A 456 -13.36 4.03 27.83
C GLN A 456 -12.73 4.05 29.23
N HIS A 457 -13.14 3.12 30.09
CA HIS A 457 -12.56 3.01 31.42
C HIS A 457 -11.11 2.48 31.33
N PRO A 458 -10.11 3.15 31.93
CA PRO A 458 -8.71 2.77 31.82
C PRO A 458 -8.37 1.45 32.54
N ASP A 459 -9.17 1.04 33.53
CA ASP A 459 -9.05 -0.27 34.22
C ASP A 459 -9.89 -1.37 33.57
N SER A 460 -10.21 -1.25 32.27
CA SER A 460 -10.90 -2.32 31.56
C SER A 460 -10.12 -3.64 31.69
N THR A 461 -10.81 -4.71 32.04
CA THR A 461 -10.20 -6.03 32.23
C THR A 461 -10.29 -6.86 30.97
N LEU A 462 -9.28 -7.68 30.69
CA LEU A 462 -9.25 -8.65 29.61
C LEU A 462 -9.45 -10.07 30.14
N ASN A 463 -10.11 -10.92 29.36
CA ASN A 463 -10.28 -12.33 29.66
C ASN A 463 -9.26 -13.16 28.86
N MET A 464 -8.06 -13.38 29.42
CA MET A 464 -6.94 -14.03 28.73
C MET A 464 -7.11 -15.54 28.58
N SER A 465 -7.93 -16.15 29.44
CA SER A 465 -8.37 -17.55 29.39
C SER A 465 -9.66 -17.67 30.19
N LYS A 466 -10.38 -18.80 30.14
CA LYS A 466 -11.69 -18.96 30.84
C LYS A 466 -11.73 -18.52 32.32
N THR A 467 -10.59 -18.40 32.99
CA THR A 467 -10.47 -18.03 34.41
C THR A 467 -9.51 -16.88 34.70
N ASP A 468 -8.91 -16.26 33.66
CA ASP A 468 -7.83 -15.30 33.83
C ASP A 468 -8.26 -13.88 33.44
N ILE A 469 -8.60 -13.09 34.47
CA ILE A 469 -9.05 -11.71 34.30
C ILE A 469 -7.89 -10.79 34.64
N THR A 470 -7.43 -10.03 33.65
CA THR A 470 -6.22 -9.21 33.75
C THR A 470 -6.56 -7.74 33.43
N PRO A 471 -6.35 -6.79 34.35
CA PRO A 471 -6.52 -5.37 34.06
C PRO A 471 -5.59 -4.91 32.93
N ALA A 472 -6.04 -3.96 32.11
CA ALA A 472 -5.29 -3.43 30.97
C ALA A 472 -3.84 -3.05 31.30
N LEU A 473 -3.63 -2.44 32.47
CA LEU A 473 -2.32 -1.96 32.92
C LEU A 473 -1.26 -3.07 33.01
N HIS A 474 -1.66 -4.31 33.29
CA HIS A 474 -0.77 -5.47 33.43
C HIS A 474 -0.20 -5.97 32.10
N LEU A 475 -0.80 -5.57 30.96
CA LEU A 475 -0.41 -5.99 29.60
C LEU A 475 0.37 -4.92 28.83
N CYS A 476 0.71 -3.80 29.46
CA CYS A 476 1.19 -2.60 28.78
C CYS A 476 2.71 -2.37 28.94
N ASP A 477 3.34 -1.74 27.93
CA ASP A 477 4.68 -1.18 28.11
C ASP A 477 4.66 0.15 28.87
N SER A 478 5.83 0.75 29.12
CA SER A 478 5.89 2.02 29.87
C SER A 478 5.18 3.16 29.15
N THR A 479 5.11 3.14 27.82
CA THR A 479 4.42 4.18 27.03
C THR A 479 2.91 4.04 27.19
N MET A 480 2.37 2.84 26.97
CA MET A 480 0.94 2.59 27.10
C MET A 480 0.48 2.72 28.56
N ALA A 481 1.24 2.18 29.51
CA ALA A 481 0.97 2.34 30.94
C ALA A 481 0.93 3.81 31.35
N SER A 482 1.81 4.66 30.81
CA SER A 482 1.77 6.10 31.07
C SER A 482 0.46 6.75 30.61
N ILE A 483 -0.11 6.28 29.50
CA ILE A 483 -1.38 6.79 28.97
C ILE A 483 -2.54 6.37 29.86
N LEU A 484 -2.60 5.09 30.24
CA LEU A 484 -3.63 4.55 31.12
C LEU A 484 -3.59 5.23 32.51
N LEU A 485 -2.41 5.36 33.12
CA LEU A 485 -2.24 6.02 34.41
C LEU A 485 -2.64 7.50 34.35
N LYS A 486 -2.26 8.24 33.31
CA LYS A 486 -2.70 9.63 33.10
C LYS A 486 -4.21 9.75 32.91
N SER A 487 -4.86 8.69 32.45
CA SER A 487 -6.29 8.63 32.24
C SER A 487 -7.04 8.08 33.46
N GLY A 488 -6.34 7.83 34.58
CA GLY A 488 -6.93 7.44 35.85
C GLY A 488 -6.88 5.94 36.17
N ALA A 489 -6.10 5.13 35.46
CA ALA A 489 -5.91 3.72 35.80
C ALA A 489 -5.40 3.54 37.23
N SER A 490 -5.97 2.58 37.95
CA SER A 490 -5.50 2.21 39.28
C SER A 490 -4.21 1.40 39.19
N VAL A 491 -3.12 2.00 39.67
CA VAL A 491 -1.77 1.40 39.67
C VAL A 491 -1.68 0.10 40.49
N ASN A 492 -2.59 -0.09 41.44
CA ASN A 492 -2.62 -1.22 42.37
C ASN A 492 -3.80 -2.17 42.12
N SER A 493 -4.44 -2.07 40.94
CA SER A 493 -5.46 -3.04 40.54
C SER A 493 -4.88 -4.45 40.56
N LEU A 494 -5.65 -5.39 41.11
CA LEU A 494 -5.26 -6.80 41.19
C LEU A 494 -5.85 -7.56 40.00
N ASP A 495 -5.08 -8.49 39.44
CA ASP A 495 -5.59 -9.49 38.51
C ASP A 495 -6.35 -10.61 39.24
N SER A 496 -6.88 -11.60 38.51
CA SER A 496 -7.62 -12.73 39.12
C SER A 496 -6.75 -13.64 40.00
N VAL A 497 -5.43 -13.48 39.99
CA VAL A 497 -4.47 -14.22 40.84
C VAL A 497 -3.98 -13.36 42.02
N GLY A 498 -4.47 -12.13 42.13
CA GLY A 498 -4.12 -11.21 43.23
C GLY A 498 -2.81 -10.48 43.00
N LEU A 499 -2.34 -10.34 41.75
CA LEU A 499 -1.11 -9.66 41.39
C LEU A 499 -1.38 -8.24 40.89
N THR A 500 -0.52 -7.30 41.26
CA THR A 500 -0.47 -5.95 40.68
C THR A 500 0.30 -5.94 39.36
N ALA A 501 0.14 -4.87 38.57
CA ALA A 501 0.96 -4.66 37.38
C ALA A 501 2.47 -4.64 37.70
N LEU A 502 2.85 -4.20 38.91
CA LEU A 502 4.23 -4.17 39.36
C LEU A 502 4.77 -5.58 39.63
N ASP A 503 3.96 -6.49 40.18
CA ASP A 503 4.32 -7.90 40.37
C ASP A 503 4.54 -8.60 39.02
N VAL A 504 3.69 -8.31 38.04
CA VAL A 504 3.83 -8.82 36.66
C VAL A 504 5.11 -8.28 36.01
N ALA A 505 5.43 -7.00 36.21
CA ALA A 505 6.66 -6.40 35.69
C ALA A 505 7.94 -7.04 36.29
N PHE A 506 7.87 -7.56 37.52
CA PHE A 506 8.94 -8.38 38.11
C PHE A 506 8.94 -9.85 37.65
N GLY A 507 7.89 -10.29 36.96
CA GLY A 507 7.78 -11.62 36.38
C GLY A 507 7.17 -12.67 37.32
N ALA A 508 6.34 -12.26 38.29
CA ALA A 508 5.66 -13.17 39.22
C ALA A 508 4.83 -14.27 38.51
N ARG A 509 4.29 -13.98 37.31
CA ARG A 509 3.53 -14.94 36.48
C ARG A 509 4.06 -15.01 35.04
N GLY A 510 5.36 -14.77 34.87
CA GLY A 510 5.98 -14.54 33.57
C GLY A 510 6.05 -13.04 33.28
N ASN A 511 7.17 -12.61 32.71
CA ASN A 511 7.40 -11.20 32.41
C ASN A 511 6.92 -10.92 30.98
N ILE A 512 6.06 -9.91 30.81
CA ILE A 512 5.62 -9.46 29.47
C ILE A 512 6.81 -9.01 28.61
N PHE A 513 7.91 -8.61 29.25
CA PHE A 513 9.19 -8.35 28.62
C PHE A 513 10.08 -9.59 28.73
N ASN A 514 10.64 -10.03 27.61
CA ASN A 514 11.70 -11.04 27.65
C ASN A 514 13.00 -10.41 28.20
N VAL A 515 13.11 -10.30 29.52
CA VAL A 515 14.19 -9.60 30.24
C VAL A 515 15.60 -10.21 30.06
N GLU A 516 15.71 -11.33 29.36
CA GLU A 516 17.00 -11.89 28.96
C GLU A 516 17.70 -11.02 27.89
N TYR A 517 16.92 -10.24 27.12
CA TYR A 517 17.45 -9.30 26.14
C TYR A 517 17.60 -7.88 26.72
N PRO A 518 18.66 -7.12 26.35
CA PRO A 518 18.92 -5.80 26.93
C PRO A 518 17.83 -4.75 26.69
N ALA A 519 17.25 -4.72 25.48
CA ALA A 519 16.26 -3.71 25.09
C ALA A 519 14.95 -3.86 25.87
N THR A 520 14.44 -5.08 25.97
CA THR A 520 13.25 -5.45 26.74
C THR A 520 13.49 -5.35 28.25
N ALA A 521 14.70 -5.63 28.73
CA ALA A 521 15.05 -5.44 30.14
C ALA A 521 15.04 -3.95 30.55
N LYS A 522 15.52 -3.06 29.66
CA LYS A 522 15.42 -1.60 29.85
C LYS A 522 13.96 -1.16 29.90
N GLU A 523 13.11 -1.70 29.03
CA GLU A 523 11.69 -1.35 29.01
C GLU A 523 10.94 -1.84 30.26
N ALA A 524 11.22 -3.07 30.71
CA ALA A 524 10.70 -3.57 31.99
C ALA A 524 11.09 -2.66 33.15
N TYR A 525 12.36 -2.23 33.18
CA TYR A 525 12.85 -1.31 34.19
C TYR A 525 12.15 0.06 34.13
N ASN A 526 11.91 0.61 32.93
CA ASN A 526 11.16 1.85 32.75
C ASN A 526 9.72 1.71 33.27
N LEU A 527 9.04 0.59 32.98
CA LEU A 527 7.69 0.33 33.48
C LEU A 527 7.69 0.26 35.01
N ILE A 528 8.62 -0.47 35.62
CA ILE A 528 8.74 -0.56 37.09
C ILE A 528 8.90 0.83 37.72
N LEU A 529 9.81 1.65 37.19
CA LEU A 529 10.00 3.01 37.68
C LEU A 529 8.74 3.87 37.52
N LEU A 530 8.04 3.72 36.40
CA LEU A 530 6.80 4.43 36.14
C LEU A 530 5.71 4.05 37.16
N LEU A 531 5.52 2.75 37.40
CA LEU A 531 4.53 2.24 38.35
C LEU A 531 4.85 2.68 39.78
N LEU A 532 6.12 2.58 40.22
CA LEU A 532 6.54 3.06 41.54
C LEU A 532 6.29 4.56 41.74
N ARG A 533 6.57 5.39 40.72
CA ARG A 533 6.29 6.84 40.78
C ARG A 533 4.81 7.17 40.94
N HIS A 534 3.92 6.29 40.50
CA HIS A 534 2.48 6.44 40.66
C HIS A 534 1.94 5.74 41.93
N GLY A 535 2.82 5.23 42.80
CA GLY A 535 2.43 4.59 44.06
C GLY A 535 2.12 3.10 43.94
N GLY A 536 2.69 2.42 42.93
CA GLY A 536 2.61 0.98 42.76
C GLY A 536 3.20 0.23 43.96
N ARG A 537 2.50 -0.79 44.42
CA ARG A 537 2.87 -1.65 45.55
C ARG A 537 3.13 -3.06 45.07
N VAL A 538 4.08 -3.71 45.70
CA VAL A 538 4.45 -5.10 45.41
C VAL A 538 3.72 -6.01 46.39
N THR A 539 3.18 -7.13 45.90
CA THR A 539 2.64 -8.19 46.75
C THR A 539 3.73 -9.16 47.19
N GLU A 540 3.41 -10.09 48.09
CA GLU A 540 4.37 -11.12 48.51
C GLU A 540 4.92 -11.93 47.31
N ALA A 541 4.07 -12.23 46.33
CA ALA A 541 4.46 -12.93 45.11
C ALA A 541 5.48 -12.11 44.28
N GLY A 542 5.27 -10.81 44.15
CA GLY A 542 6.23 -9.91 43.49
C GLY A 542 7.58 -9.87 44.23
N ILE A 543 7.57 -9.79 45.56
CA ILE A 543 8.79 -9.81 46.38
C ILE A 543 9.60 -11.09 46.13
N LEU A 544 8.93 -12.25 46.07
CA LEU A 544 9.57 -13.54 45.79
C LEU A 544 10.17 -13.60 44.38
N SER A 545 9.66 -12.82 43.42
CA SER A 545 10.17 -12.77 42.05
C SER A 545 11.36 -11.82 41.85
N LEU A 546 11.56 -10.83 42.74
CA LEU A 546 12.62 -9.82 42.65
C LEU A 546 14.03 -10.39 42.44
N PRO A 547 14.49 -11.45 43.15
CA PRO A 547 15.83 -12.00 42.94
C PRO A 547 16.03 -12.56 41.52
N LYS A 548 14.98 -13.15 40.94
CA LYS A 548 15.02 -13.69 39.57
C LYS A 548 15.09 -12.55 38.56
N PHE A 549 14.26 -11.53 38.71
CA PHE A 549 14.29 -10.33 37.87
C PHE A 549 15.65 -9.64 37.91
N HIS A 550 16.19 -9.41 39.11
CA HIS A 550 17.51 -8.82 39.31
C HIS A 550 18.60 -9.64 38.60
N LYS A 551 18.61 -10.97 38.76
CA LYS A 551 19.56 -11.84 38.07
C LYS A 551 19.46 -11.75 36.54
N ALA A 552 18.24 -11.63 35.98
CA ALA A 552 18.01 -11.46 34.56
C ALA A 552 18.54 -10.10 34.05
N LEU A 553 18.23 -9.01 34.76
CA LEU A 553 18.72 -7.65 34.46
C LEU A 553 20.26 -7.56 34.51
N PHE A 554 20.89 -8.26 35.47
CA PHE A 554 22.34 -8.33 35.57
C PHE A 554 22.98 -9.12 34.43
N ARG A 555 22.30 -10.14 33.89
CA ARG A 555 22.78 -10.89 32.72
C ARG A 555 22.67 -10.08 31.44
N SER A 556 21.55 -9.40 31.23
CA SER A 556 21.34 -8.57 30.03
C SER A 556 22.26 -7.34 30.00
N SER A 557 22.54 -6.71 31.15
CA SER A 557 23.51 -5.61 31.23
C SER A 557 24.96 -6.02 30.93
N ARG A 558 25.36 -7.27 31.21
CA ARG A 558 26.67 -7.81 30.76
C ARG A 558 26.75 -7.97 29.24
N TYR A 559 25.64 -8.32 28.60
CA TYR A 559 25.52 -8.39 27.14
C TYR A 559 25.70 -7.00 26.50
N SER A 560 25.13 -5.97 27.13
CA SER A 560 25.16 -4.56 26.66
C SER A 560 26.52 -3.85 26.86
N ARG A 561 27.41 -4.33 27.74
CA ARG A 561 28.74 -3.70 27.94
C ARG A 561 29.67 -3.81 26.74
N LYS A 562 29.33 -4.63 25.74
CA LYS A 562 30.05 -4.66 24.45
C LYS A 562 29.54 -3.59 23.46
N THR A 563 28.44 -2.89 23.73
CA THR A 563 27.76 -2.01 22.74
C THR A 563 27.13 -0.71 23.27
N VAL A 564 27.00 -0.46 24.59
CA VAL A 564 26.31 0.74 25.14
C VAL A 564 27.05 1.34 26.35
N ASP A 565 27.00 2.67 26.50
CA ASP A 565 27.64 3.46 27.56
C ASP A 565 27.26 2.97 28.98
N PRO A 566 28.24 2.57 29.81
CA PRO A 566 28.02 2.04 31.16
C PRO A 566 27.44 3.04 32.18
N ARG A 567 27.32 4.33 31.85
CA ARG A 567 26.69 5.34 32.73
C ARG A 567 25.17 5.28 32.76
N VAL A 568 24.53 4.69 31.75
CA VAL A 568 23.06 4.58 31.63
C VAL A 568 22.51 3.40 32.44
N LEU A 569 23.35 2.41 32.77
CA LEU A 569 22.94 1.11 33.34
C LEU A 569 23.26 0.95 34.84
N LYS A 570 23.63 2.00 35.56
CA LYS A 570 23.74 1.90 37.03
C LYS A 570 22.32 1.93 37.64
N PRO A 571 21.82 0.84 38.22
CA PRO A 571 20.56 0.91 38.96
C PRO A 571 20.74 1.88 40.16
N PRO A 572 19.80 2.80 40.40
CA PRO A 572 19.72 3.53 41.66
C PRO A 572 19.52 2.53 42.80
N ARG A 573 20.08 2.83 43.98
CA ARG A 573 19.93 2.00 45.17
C ARG A 573 18.45 1.87 45.50
N MET A 574 17.94 0.63 45.49
CA MET A 574 16.60 0.28 45.95
C MET A 574 16.55 0.24 47.49
N GLU A 575 16.99 1.32 48.13
CA GLU A 575 16.87 1.51 49.58
C GLU A 575 15.56 2.29 49.82
N GLY A 576 14.43 1.59 49.88
CA GLY A 576 13.12 2.21 50.10
C GLY A 576 11.90 1.47 49.52
N LEU A 577 12.04 0.19 49.17
CA LEU A 577 10.92 -0.73 48.91
C LEU A 577 10.53 -1.45 50.18
#